data_AF-A0A2D7QMF4-F1
#
_entry.id   AF-A0A2D7QMF4-F1
#
_cell.length_a   1.000
_cell.length_b   1.000
_cell.length_c   1.000
_cell.angle_alpha   90.00
_cell.angle_beta   90.00
_cell.angle_gamma   90.00
#
_symmetry.space_group_name_H-M   'P 1'
#
loop_
_entity.id
_entity.type
_entity.pdbx_description
1 polymer ?
#
loop_
_entity_poly.entity_id
_entity_poly.type
_entity_poly.pdbx_seq_one_letter_code
_entity_poly.pdbx_strand_id
1 'polypeptide(L)'
;MILGELFSIFKSYNWLKQLLIFLIYLTCHLSTLANEVTNQTNQDQGWPQFLGPSRNGKSPLITNPSNWQDDLNLVGQAKTGEGYGSPTVSQNRLFLFD
;
A
#
# COMPACT_ATOMS: atom_id res chain seq x y z
N MET A 1 -10.63 -33.06 -52.46
CA MET A 1 -9.87 -33.26 -51.20
C MET A 1 -9.15 -31.97 -50.80
N ILE A 2 -9.86 -30.84 -50.65
CA ILE A 2 -9.26 -29.52 -50.32
C ILE A 2 -10.18 -28.74 -49.34
N LEU A 3 -11.50 -28.88 -49.47
CA LEU A 3 -12.49 -28.24 -48.56
C LEU A 3 -12.48 -28.76 -47.12
N GLY A 4 -12.14 -30.04 -46.89
CA GLY A 4 -12.05 -30.62 -45.55
C GLY A 4 -10.84 -30.14 -44.75
N GLU A 5 -9.71 -29.90 -45.43
CA GLU A 5 -8.48 -29.36 -44.81
C GLU A 5 -8.65 -27.89 -44.43
N LEU A 6 -9.34 -27.11 -45.28
CA LEU A 6 -9.65 -25.72 -45.00
C LEU A 6 -10.50 -25.55 -43.73
N PHE A 7 -11.53 -26.38 -43.56
CA PHE A 7 -12.39 -26.36 -42.36
C PHE A 7 -11.66 -26.76 -41.07
N SER A 8 -10.69 -27.68 -41.18
CA SER A 8 -9.82 -28.08 -40.06
C SER A 8 -8.92 -26.92 -39.61
N ILE A 9 -8.34 -26.18 -40.56
CA ILE A 9 -7.52 -24.99 -40.32
C ILE A 9 -8.33 -23.88 -39.62
N PHE A 10 -9.59 -23.66 -40.02
CA PHE A 10 -10.47 -22.67 -39.37
C PHE A 10 -10.82 -23.03 -37.91
N LYS A 11 -11.01 -24.31 -37.57
CA LYS A 11 -11.18 -24.77 -36.17
C LYS A 11 -9.89 -24.63 -35.36
N SER A 12 -8.75 -24.97 -35.96
CA SER A 12 -7.41 -24.81 -35.38
C SER A 12 -7.06 -23.34 -35.08
N TYR A 13 -7.66 -22.39 -35.80
CA TYR A 13 -7.40 -20.97 -35.55
C TYR A 13 -8.20 -20.40 -34.35
N ASN A 14 -9.33 -21.02 -33.98
CA ASN A 14 -10.22 -20.48 -32.94
C ASN A 14 -9.71 -20.75 -31.52
N TRP A 15 -9.11 -21.92 -31.26
CA TRP A 15 -8.50 -22.21 -29.94
C TRP A 15 -7.23 -21.38 -29.70
N LEU A 16 -6.46 -21.08 -30.77
CA LEU A 16 -5.30 -20.19 -30.70
C LEU A 16 -5.70 -18.77 -30.32
N LYS A 17 -6.80 -18.25 -30.86
CA LYS A 17 -7.34 -16.92 -30.48
C LYS A 17 -7.81 -16.88 -29.04
N GLN A 18 -8.52 -17.91 -28.59
CA GLN A 18 -8.98 -18.01 -27.20
C GLN A 18 -7.81 -18.10 -26.22
N LEU A 19 -6.76 -18.86 -26.57
CA LEU A 19 -5.52 -18.92 -25.81
C LEU A 19 -4.84 -17.54 -25.75
N LEU A 20 -4.75 -16.83 -26.88
CA LEU A 20 -4.11 -15.52 -26.94
C LEU A 20 -4.87 -14.47 -26.10
N ILE A 21 -6.20 -14.47 -26.16
CA ILE A 21 -7.05 -13.62 -25.30
C ILE A 21 -6.83 -13.98 -23.82
N PHE A 22 -6.82 -15.27 -23.47
CA PHE A 22 -6.56 -15.71 -22.10
C PHE A 22 -5.18 -15.28 -21.60
N LEU A 23 -4.14 -15.36 -22.43
CA LEU A 23 -2.79 -14.91 -22.09
C LEU A 23 -2.72 -13.38 -21.92
N ILE A 24 -3.44 -12.60 -22.73
CA ILE A 24 -3.56 -11.15 -22.54
C ILE A 24 -4.27 -10.82 -21.22
N TYR A 25 -5.35 -11.53 -20.89
CA TYR A 25 -6.03 -11.36 -19.60
C TYR A 25 -5.16 -11.78 -18.41
N LEU A 26 -4.41 -12.88 -18.53
CA LEU A 26 -3.52 -13.38 -17.49
C LEU A 26 -2.35 -12.41 -17.23
N THR A 27 -1.74 -11.88 -18.29
CA THR A 27 -0.66 -10.89 -18.17
C THR A 27 -1.17 -9.56 -17.58
N CYS A 28 -2.37 -9.13 -17.97
CA CYS A 28 -3.02 -7.95 -17.38
C CYS A 28 -3.30 -8.15 -15.88
N HIS A 29 -3.84 -9.31 -15.49
CA HIS A 29 -4.14 -9.63 -14.09
C HIS A 29 -2.89 -9.86 -13.23
N LEU A 30 -1.76 -10.25 -13.82
CA LEU A 30 -0.50 -10.40 -13.09
C LEU A 30 0.18 -9.05 -12.82
N SER A 31 -0.03 -8.06 -13.70
CA SER A 31 0.51 -6.71 -13.53
C SER A 31 -0.13 -5.92 -12.38
N THR A 32 -1.39 -6.20 -12.01
CA THR A 32 -2.03 -5.57 -10.84
C THR A 32 -1.49 -6.10 -9.52
N LEU A 33 -1.21 -7.41 -9.43
CA LEU A 33 -0.64 -8.05 -8.22
C LEU A 33 0.79 -7.60 -7.91
N ALA A 34 1.62 -7.36 -8.93
CA ALA A 34 3.02 -6.96 -8.72
C ALA A 34 3.17 -5.54 -8.14
N ASN A 35 2.20 -4.65 -8.39
CA ASN A 35 2.25 -3.25 -7.94
C ASN A 35 1.82 -3.06 -6.46
N GLU A 36 1.14 -4.03 -5.85
CA GLU A 36 0.78 -3.95 -4.43
C GLU A 36 1.95 -4.36 -3.51
N VAL A 37 2.76 -5.34 -3.93
CA VAL A 37 3.81 -5.94 -3.09
C VAL A 37 5.00 -4.99 -2.86
N THR A 38 5.32 -4.10 -3.80
CA THR A 38 6.44 -3.15 -3.65
C THR A 38 6.11 -1.90 -2.84
N ASN A 39 4.84 -1.65 -2.52
CA ASN A 39 4.41 -0.44 -1.79
C ASN A 39 4.29 -0.65 -0.26
N GLN A 40 4.58 -1.84 0.26
CA GLN A 40 4.40 -2.18 1.67
C GLN A 40 5.64 -2.01 2.56
N THR A 41 6.83 -1.80 2.00
CA THR A 41 8.08 -1.81 2.79
C THR A 41 8.56 -0.45 3.27
N ASN A 42 7.92 0.66 2.87
CA ASN A 42 8.21 2.01 3.37
C ASN A 42 6.94 2.89 3.46
N GLN A 43 5.83 2.32 3.95
CA GLN A 43 4.74 3.17 4.42
C GLN A 43 5.18 3.71 5.78
N ASP A 44 5.43 5.02 5.90
CA ASP A 44 5.49 5.70 7.18
C ASP A 44 4.32 5.22 8.05
N GLN A 45 4.60 4.34 9.01
CA GLN A 45 3.62 3.87 9.97
C GLN A 45 3.39 5.00 10.96
N GLY A 46 2.66 6.02 10.53
CA GLY A 46 2.29 7.14 11.36
C GLY A 46 1.40 6.73 12.53
N TRP A 47 0.81 7.72 13.18
CA TRP A 47 -0.14 7.55 14.29
C TRP A 47 -1.50 8.14 13.88
N PRO A 48 -2.27 7.48 13.00
CA PRO A 48 -3.40 8.11 12.31
C PRO A 48 -4.67 8.25 13.17
N GLN A 49 -4.74 7.57 14.33
CA GLN A 49 -5.93 7.53 15.18
C GLN A 49 -5.56 7.46 16.66
N PHE A 50 -6.56 7.65 17.52
CA PHE A 50 -6.42 7.40 18.94
C PHE A 50 -5.97 5.96 19.20
N LEU A 51 -4.95 5.79 20.06
CA LEU A 51 -4.25 4.52 20.32
C LEU A 51 -3.44 3.94 19.15
N GLY A 52 -3.20 4.72 18.10
CA GLY A 52 -2.28 4.37 17.02
C GLY A 52 -2.85 3.37 16.01
N PRO A 53 -2.02 2.87 15.08
CA PRO A 53 -2.49 2.01 13.98
C PRO A 53 -3.18 0.73 14.48
N SER A 54 -2.68 0.15 15.57
CA SER A 54 -3.23 -1.10 16.15
C SER A 54 -4.25 -0.88 17.28
N ARG A 55 -4.65 0.38 17.56
CA ARG A 55 -5.61 0.75 18.62
C ARG A 55 -5.28 0.20 20.00
N ASN A 56 -3.99 0.05 20.32
CA ASN A 56 -3.51 -0.51 21.59
C ASN A 56 -2.54 0.43 22.34
N GLY A 57 -2.26 1.61 21.79
CA GLY A 57 -1.40 2.61 22.42
C GLY A 57 0.08 2.26 22.39
N LYS A 58 0.51 1.28 21.59
CA LYS A 58 1.91 0.82 21.54
C LYS A 58 2.52 1.10 20.18
N SER A 59 3.71 1.69 20.18
CA SER A 59 4.54 1.78 18.99
C SER A 59 5.21 0.43 18.72
N PRO A 60 5.31 -0.02 17.45
CA PRO A 60 6.13 -1.18 17.09
C PRO A 60 7.64 -0.86 17.18
N LEU A 61 8.02 0.43 17.20
CA LEU A 61 9.39 0.86 17.33
C LEU A 61 9.89 0.62 18.76
N ILE A 62 10.80 -0.32 18.93
CA ILE A 62 11.50 -0.55 20.19
C ILE A 62 12.71 0.38 20.19
N THR A 63 12.63 1.46 20.96
CA THR A 63 13.76 2.37 21.19
C THR A 63 14.36 2.05 22.54
N ASN A 64 15.69 1.93 22.64
CA ASN A 64 16.35 1.81 23.95
C ASN A 64 16.33 3.18 24.64
N PRO A 65 15.61 3.36 25.76
CA PRO A 65 15.55 4.64 26.46
C PRO A 65 16.91 5.08 27.00
N SER A 66 17.86 4.15 27.18
CA SER A 66 19.22 4.46 27.64
C SER A 66 20.02 5.38 26.69
N ASN A 67 19.56 5.55 25.45
CA ASN A 67 20.16 6.47 24.48
C ASN A 67 19.54 7.87 24.53
N TRP A 68 18.51 8.09 25.36
CA TRP A 68 17.93 9.41 25.52
C TRP A 68 18.91 10.24 26.35
N GLN A 69 19.36 11.35 25.78
CA GLN A 69 20.17 12.30 26.51
C GLN A 69 19.30 12.93 27.60
N ASP A 70 19.89 13.24 28.75
CA ASP A 70 19.18 13.88 29.88
C ASP A 70 18.56 15.22 29.45
N ASP A 71 19.16 15.87 28.45
CA ASP A 71 18.72 17.12 27.86
C ASP A 71 18.06 16.90 26.49
N LEU A 72 16.74 16.67 26.49
CA LEU A 72 15.96 16.68 25.25
C LEU A 72 15.86 18.11 24.70
N ASN A 73 16.29 18.29 23.44
CA ASN A 73 16.19 19.56 22.75
C ASN A 73 14.77 19.78 22.20
N LEU A 74 14.24 21.00 22.37
CA LEU A 74 13.01 21.41 21.72
C LEU A 74 13.24 21.56 20.21
N VAL A 75 12.63 20.69 19.40
CA VAL A 75 12.76 20.70 17.93
C VAL A 75 11.66 21.48 17.21
N GLY A 76 10.54 21.77 17.89
CA GLY A 76 9.44 22.53 17.31
C GLY A 76 8.30 22.76 18.29
N GLN A 77 7.71 23.95 18.24
CA GLN A 77 6.53 24.32 19.01
C GLN A 77 5.69 25.31 18.21
N ALA A 78 4.37 25.13 18.22
CA ALA A 78 3.42 26.06 17.63
C ALA A 78 2.31 26.36 18.63
N LYS A 79 1.88 27.62 18.70
CA LYS A 79 0.70 28.00 19.48
C LYS A 79 -0.54 27.66 18.68
N THR A 80 -1.42 26.83 19.24
CA THR A 80 -2.70 26.41 18.64
C THR A 80 -3.88 26.99 19.43
N GLY A 81 -5.10 26.80 18.93
CA GLY A 81 -6.33 27.08 19.67
C GLY A 81 -6.64 26.03 20.73
N GLU A 82 -7.86 26.08 21.29
CA GLU A 82 -8.41 25.00 22.11
C GLU A 82 -8.72 23.80 21.20
N GLY A 83 -8.43 22.60 21.69
CA GLY A 83 -8.69 21.36 20.96
C GLY A 83 -9.14 20.26 21.90
N TYR A 84 -9.93 19.32 21.39
CA TYR A 84 -10.56 18.28 22.22
C TYR A 84 -9.79 16.94 22.25
N GLY A 85 -8.64 16.84 21.57
CA GLY A 85 -7.93 15.57 21.43
C GLY A 85 -6.44 15.70 21.13
N SER A 86 -5.71 14.60 21.32
CA SER A 86 -4.30 14.50 20.92
C SER A 86 -4.17 14.54 19.39
N PRO A 87 -3.12 15.18 18.84
CA PRO A 87 -2.88 15.20 17.40
C PRO A 87 -2.63 13.80 16.82
N THR A 88 -2.85 13.65 15.52
CA THR A 88 -2.47 12.46 14.76
C THR A 88 -1.44 12.80 13.69
N VAL A 89 -0.64 11.80 13.30
CA VAL A 89 0.37 11.94 12.24
C VAL A 89 0.12 10.89 11.18
N SER A 90 0.07 11.28 9.92
CA SER A 90 -0.07 10.34 8.80
C SER A 90 0.53 10.95 7.54
N GLN A 91 1.29 10.15 6.79
CA GLN A 91 1.86 10.54 5.49
C GLN A 91 2.60 11.89 5.56
N ASN A 92 3.52 12.04 6.51
CA ASN A 92 4.29 13.26 6.74
C ASN A 92 3.48 14.52 7.08
N ARG A 93 2.25 14.37 7.59
CA ARG A 93 1.40 15.48 8.02
C ARG A 93 0.96 15.30 9.46
N LEU A 94 0.90 16.41 10.20
CA LEU A 94 0.33 16.52 11.54
C LEU A 94 -1.10 17.08 11.42
N PHE A 95 -2.05 16.42 12.09
CA PHE A 95 -3.45 16.84 12.15
C PHE A 95 -3.80 17.21 13.59
N LEU A 96 -4.39 18.39 13.74
CA LEU A 96 -4.90 18.93 15.00
C LEU A 96 -6.43 18.90 14.94
N PHE A 97 -7.07 18.65 16.08
CA PHE A 97 -8.52 18.58 16.21
C PHE A 97 -9.02 19.74 17.09
N ASP A 98 -9.92 20.56 16.55
CA ASP A 98 -10.50 21.76 17.17
C ASP A 98 -11.98 21.60 17.54
#